data_AF-A0A1B8YH02-F1
#
_entry.id   AF-A0A1B8YH02-F1
#
_cell.length_a   1.000
_cell.length_b   1.000
_cell.length_c   1.000
_cell.angle_alpha   90.00
_cell.angle_beta   90.00
_cell.angle_gamma   90.00
#
_symmetry.space_group_name_H-M   'P 1'
#
loop_
_entity.id
_entity.type
_entity.pdbx_description
1 polymer ?
#
loop_
_entity_poly.entity_id
_entity_poly.type
_entity_poly.pdbx_seq_one_letter_code
_entity_poly.pdbx_strand_id
1 'polypeptide(L)'
;MFTVIFGRPGCPYCVRAKELAERLKEQCDDFNFRYVDIHAEGITKADLEKTVGKPVETVPQIFVDEQHIGGCTDFEAYVKEHQLLNNRTSLSTLVAVKTAVDH
;
A
#
# COMPACT_ATOMS: atom_id res chain seq x y z
N MET A 1 0.14 10.64 3.03
CA MET A 1 0.21 9.19 3.27
C MET A 1 1.56 8.66 2.84
N PHE A 2 2.18 7.82 3.67
CA PHE A 2 3.47 7.20 3.40
C PHE A 2 3.39 5.67 3.46
N THR A 3 3.74 5.00 2.38
CA THR A 3 3.74 3.54 2.29
C THR A 3 5.16 2.96 2.35
N VAL A 4 5.39 1.95 3.19
CA VAL A 4 6.63 1.18 3.21
C VAL A 4 6.36 -0.23 2.70
N ILE A 5 7.12 -0.65 1.69
CA ILE A 5 7.01 -1.98 1.08
C ILE A 5 8.30 -2.75 1.40
N PHE A 6 8.21 -3.73 2.29
CA PHE A 6 9.30 -4.67 2.54
C PHE A 6 9.22 -5.80 1.52
N GLY A 7 10.23 -5.91 0.67
CA GLY A 7 10.29 -6.88 -0.41
C GLY A 7 11.68 -7.47 -0.59
N ARG A 8 11.82 -8.29 -1.63
CA ARG A 8 13.10 -8.90 -2.02
C ARG A 8 13.24 -8.93 -3.54
N PRO A 9 14.45 -8.92 -4.09
CA PRO A 9 14.68 -9.01 -5.53
C PRO A 9 14.16 -10.35 -6.07
N GLY A 10 13.67 -10.34 -7.31
CA GLY A 10 13.12 -11.53 -7.97
C GLY A 10 11.74 -11.99 -7.47
N CYS A 11 11.07 -11.21 -6.61
CA CYS A 11 9.69 -11.52 -6.18
C CYS A 11 8.65 -10.79 -7.07
N PRO A 12 7.81 -11.51 -7.84
CA PRO A 12 6.84 -10.89 -8.73
C PRO A 12 5.76 -10.08 -7.98
N TYR A 13 5.38 -10.50 -6.77
CA TYR A 13 4.42 -9.75 -5.94
C TYR A 13 5.02 -8.46 -5.38
N CYS A 14 6.32 -8.42 -5.10
CA CYS A 14 7.00 -7.20 -4.67
C CYS A 14 7.04 -6.16 -5.80
N VAL A 15 7.30 -6.61 -7.03
CA VAL A 15 7.26 -5.77 -8.23
C VAL A 15 5.86 -5.16 -8.42
N ARG A 16 4.81 -6.00 -8.38
CA ARG A 16 3.42 -5.52 -8.50
C ARG A 16 3.05 -4.49 -7.44
N ALA A 17 3.39 -4.74 -6.17
CA ALA A 17 3.12 -3.80 -5.08
C ALA A 17 3.86 -2.46 -5.28
N LYS A 18 5.10 -2.51 -5.77
CA LYS A 18 5.90 -1.32 -6.09
C LYS A 18 5.28 -0.54 -7.25
N GLU A 19 4.91 -1.20 -8.35
CA GLU A 19 4.24 -0.57 -9.50
C GLU A 19 2.93 0.11 -9.08
N LEU A 20 2.14 -0.53 -8.20
CA LEU A 20 0.93 0.06 -7.66
C LEU A 20 1.22 1.34 -6.86
N ALA A 21 2.26 1.32 -6.02
CA ALA A 21 2.69 2.50 -5.26
C ALA A 21 3.26 3.61 -6.15
N GLU A 22 3.98 3.28 -7.23
CA GLU A 22 4.43 4.25 -8.23
C GLU A 22 3.25 4.94 -8.89
N ARG A 23 2.22 4.18 -9.30
CA ARG A 23 0.99 4.75 -9.86
C ARG A 23 0.24 5.65 -8.87
N LEU A 24 0.20 5.28 -7.59
CA LEU A 24 -0.40 6.12 -6.55
C LEU A 24 0.38 7.42 -6.37
N LYS A 25 1.72 7.36 -6.38
CA LYS A 25 2.57 8.55 -6.30
C LYS A 25 2.34 9.51 -7.47
N GLU A 26 2.01 9.00 -8.65
CA GLU A 26 1.67 9.81 -9.82
C GLU A 26 0.25 10.40 -9.78
N GLN A 27 -0.69 9.75 -9.10
CA GLN A 27 -2.11 10.12 -9.11
C GLN A 27 -2.60 10.81 -7.84
N CYS A 28 -1.82 10.74 -6.76
CA CYS A 28 -2.13 11.32 -5.46
C CYS A 28 -0.96 12.22 -5.03
N ASP A 29 -1.20 13.53 -4.99
CA ASP A 29 -0.17 14.52 -4.63
C ASP A 29 0.41 14.29 -3.22
N ASP A 30 -0.41 13.79 -2.29
CA ASP A 30 -0.02 13.52 -0.90
C ASP A 30 0.48 12.08 -0.65
N PHE A 31 0.72 11.29 -1.70
CA PHE A 31 1.22 9.92 -1.57
C PHE A 31 2.73 9.83 -1.80
N ASN A 32 3.43 9.20 -0.87
CA ASN A 32 4.82 8.79 -1.06
C ASN A 32 5.03 7.35 -0.60
N PHE A 33 6.09 6.72 -1.10
CA PHE A 33 6.43 5.37 -0.66
C PHE A 33 7.94 5.12 -0.64
N ARG A 34 8.35 4.10 0.11
CA ARG A 34 9.70 3.55 0.15
C ARG A 34 9.65 2.04 -0.05
N TYR A 35 10.47 1.54 -0.97
CA TYR A 35 10.73 0.12 -1.12
C TYR A 35 11.97 -0.26 -0.31
N VAL A 36 11.88 -1.31 0.49
CA VAL A 36 12.95 -1.80 1.36
C VAL A 36 13.28 -3.23 0.93
N ASP A 37 14.51 -3.42 0.47
CA ASP A 37 15.04 -4.77 0.21
C ASP A 37 15.50 -5.37 1.53
N ILE A 38 14.76 -6.38 2.00
CA ILE A 38 15.04 -7.00 3.30
C ILE A 38 16.41 -7.69 3.34
N HIS A 39 16.92 -8.19 2.21
CA HIS A 39 18.21 -8.85 2.17
C HIS A 39 19.35 -7.84 2.20
N ALA A 40 19.21 -6.73 1.46
CA ALA A 40 20.22 -5.67 1.43
C ALA A 40 20.34 -4.94 2.78
N GLU A 41 19.21 -4.79 3.49
CA GLU A 41 19.13 -4.12 4.79
C GLU A 41 19.40 -5.08 5.98
N GLY A 42 19.64 -6.36 5.71
CA GLY A 42 19.84 -7.37 6.75
C GLY A 42 18.63 -7.63 7.64
N ILE A 43 17.43 -7.27 7.17
CA ILE A 43 16.16 -7.47 7.89
C ILE A 43 15.78 -8.94 7.80
N THR A 44 15.67 -9.59 8.95
CA THR A 44 15.27 -10.99 9.00
C THR A 44 13.76 -11.13 9.06
N LYS A 45 13.27 -12.35 8.76
CA LYS A 45 11.87 -12.72 8.96
C LYS A 45 11.41 -12.44 10.40
N ALA A 46 12.26 -12.74 11.38
CA ALA A 46 11.95 -12.51 12.80
C ALA A 46 11.79 -11.02 13.14
N ASP A 47 12.51 -10.13 12.46
CA ASP A 47 12.38 -8.68 12.65
C ASP A 47 11.07 -8.15 12.06
N LEU A 48 10.66 -8.69 10.91
CA LEU A 48 9.34 -8.42 10.34
C LEU A 48 8.23 -8.93 11.26
N GLU A 49 8.34 -10.14 11.79
CA GLU A 49 7.36 -10.72 12.72
C GLU A 49 7.19 -9.90 13.99
N LYS A 50 8.28 -9.39 14.57
CA LYS A 50 8.23 -8.49 15.73
C LYS A 50 7.52 -7.17 15.41
N THR A 51 7.79 -6.61 14.23
CA THR A 51 7.19 -5.35 13.79
C THR A 51 5.70 -5.51 13.47
N VAL A 52 5.34 -6.63 12.85
CA VAL A 52 3.97 -6.96 12.42
C VAL A 52 3.12 -7.51 13.57
N GLY A 53 3.72 -8.12 14.59
CA GLY A 53 3.02 -8.72 15.75
C GLY A 53 2.34 -10.07 15.47
N LYS A 54 2.54 -10.65 14.27
CA LYS A 54 2.05 -11.98 13.86
C LYS A 54 3.09 -12.66 12.97
N PRO A 55 3.03 -14.00 12.81
CA PRO A 55 3.92 -14.72 11.90
C PRO A 55 3.85 -14.17 10.47
N VAL A 56 5.01 -13.99 9.84
CA VAL A 56 5.15 -13.41 8.49
C VAL A 56 5.86 -14.42 7.60
N GLU A 57 5.11 -15.17 6.81
CA GLU A 57 5.68 -16.22 5.95
C GLU A 57 6.09 -15.72 4.56
N THR A 58 5.59 -14.55 4.15
CA THR A 58 5.69 -14.11 2.75
C THR A 58 6.08 -12.64 2.64
N VAL A 59 6.62 -12.27 1.49
CA VAL A 59 6.82 -10.88 1.06
C VAL A 59 6.02 -10.65 -0.23
N PRO A 60 5.55 -9.42 -0.52
CA PRO A 60 5.82 -8.18 0.22
C PRO A 60 5.07 -8.09 1.56
N GLN A 61 5.59 -7.29 2.50
CA GLN A 61 4.86 -6.81 3.68
C GLN A 61 4.73 -5.29 3.59
N ILE A 62 3.51 -4.80 3.67
CA ILE A 62 3.17 -3.41 3.33
C ILE A 62 2.60 -2.71 4.54
N PHE A 63 3.14 -1.53 4.81
CA PHE A 63 2.70 -0.62 5.86
C PHE A 63 2.25 0.68 5.22
N VAL A 64 1.15 1.24 5.72
CA VAL A 64 0.62 2.55 5.30
C VAL A 64 0.46 3.38 6.56
N ASP A 65 1.14 4.52 6.65
CA ASP A 65 1.15 5.40 7.83
C ASP A 65 1.36 4.59 9.14
N GLU A 66 2.39 3.74 9.14
CA GLU A 66 2.78 2.84 10.25
C GLU A 66 1.83 1.67 10.54
N GLN A 67 0.65 1.63 9.90
CA GLN A 67 -0.28 0.50 10.02
C GLN A 67 0.11 -0.65 9.11
N HIS A 68 0.19 -1.87 9.65
CA HIS A 68 0.38 -3.08 8.85
C HIS A 68 -0.87 -3.41 8.04
N ILE A 69 -0.76 -3.38 6.72
CA ILE A 69 -1.86 -3.71 5.80
C ILE A 69 -1.83 -5.18 5.42
N GLY A 70 -0.63 -5.73 5.13
CA GLY A 70 -0.47 -7.12 4.74
C GLY A 70 0.37 -7.29 3.48
N GLY A 71 -0.01 -8.23 2.62
CA GLY A 71 0.67 -8.54 1.38
C GLY A 71 0.19 -7.71 0.19
N CYS A 72 0.62 -8.12 -1.01
CA CYS A 72 0.27 -7.43 -2.27
C CYS A 72 -1.25 -7.32 -2.47
N THR A 73 -2.00 -8.40 -2.20
CA THR A 73 -3.45 -8.43 -2.37
C THR A 73 -4.16 -7.54 -1.35
N ASP A 74 -3.68 -7.50 -0.11
CA ASP A 74 -4.24 -6.62 0.93
C ASP A 74 -4.01 -5.15 0.57
N PHE A 75 -2.86 -4.81 -0.01
CA PHE A 75 -2.58 -3.46 -0.49
C PHE A 75 -3.45 -3.06 -1.68
N GLU A 76 -3.67 -3.96 -2.63
CA GLU A 76 -4.62 -3.74 -3.74
C GLU A 76 -6.06 -3.49 -3.21
N ALA A 77 -6.49 -4.27 -2.22
CA ALA A 77 -7.78 -4.09 -1.57
C ALA A 77 -7.88 -2.74 -0.84
N TYR A 78 -6.85 -2.39 -0.05
CA TYR A 78 -6.75 -1.11 0.66
C TYR A 78 -6.88 0.08 -0.28
N VAL A 79 -6.14 0.07 -1.40
CA VAL A 79 -6.16 1.11 -2.42
C VAL A 79 -7.54 1.28 -3.05
N LYS A 80 -8.22 0.18 -3.31
CA LYS A 80 -9.57 0.18 -3.86
C LYS A 80 -10.60 0.70 -2.85
N GLU A 81 -10.54 0.23 -1.61
CA GLU A 81 -11.44 0.63 -0.53
C GLU A 81 -11.35 2.14 -0.23
N HIS A 82 -10.13 2.67 -0.23
CA HIS A 82 -9.85 4.09 0.01
C HIS A 82 -9.90 4.95 -1.26
N GLN A 83 -10.29 4.36 -2.40
CA GLN A 83 -10.46 5.04 -3.69
C GLN A 83 -9.25 5.88 -4.10
N LEU A 84 -8.04 5.40 -3.79
CA LEU A 84 -6.81 6.17 -3.99
C LEU A 84 -6.42 6.26 -5.47
N LEU A 85 -6.85 5.31 -6.29
CA LEU A 85 -6.70 5.42 -7.73
C LEU A 85 -7.99 5.97 -8.34
N ASN A 86 -7.87 7.12 -9.00
CA ASN A 86 -8.94 7.67 -9.80
C ASN A 86 -9.08 6.80 -11.07
N ASN A 87 -10.16 6.02 -11.15
CA ASN A 87 -10.54 5.38 -12.40
C ASN A 87 -10.87 6.47 -13.42
N ARG A 88 -9.88 6.89 -14.23
CA ARG A 88 -10.11 7.68 -15.44
C ARG A 88 -10.79 6.80 -16.50
N THR A 89 -12.04 6.44 -16.24
CA THR A 89 -13.01 6.17 -17.29
C THR A 89 -13.92 7.38 -17.34
N SER A 90 -13.98 8.00 -18.51
CA SER A 90 -14.51 9.34 -18.83
C SER A 90 -15.88 9.69 -18.20
N LEU A 91 -16.05 11.01 -18.00
CA LEU A 91 -17.28 11.81 -17.90
C LEU A 91 -17.88 12.10 -16.50
N SER A 92 -17.67 13.36 -16.08
CA SER A 92 -18.66 14.28 -15.48
C SER A 92 -19.43 13.88 -14.20
N THR A 93 -19.29 14.72 -13.18
CA THR A 93 -20.31 15.03 -12.16
C THR A 93 -20.60 13.94 -11.10
N LEU A 94 -20.05 14.10 -9.90
CA LEU A 94 -20.80 14.24 -8.63
C LEU A 94 -19.80 14.20 -7.45
N VAL A 95 -19.31 15.36 -7.02
CA VAL A 95 -19.08 15.56 -5.58
C VAL A 95 -20.46 15.81 -4.98
N ALA A 96 -21.21 14.75 -4.75
CA ALA A 96 -22.39 14.76 -3.90
C ALA A 96 -22.32 13.56 -2.97
N VAL A 97 -21.44 13.64 -1.98
CA VAL A 97 -21.59 12.89 -0.73
C VAL A 97 -21.96 13.89 0.35
N LYS A 98 -23.24 14.28 0.31
CA LYS A 98 -24.16 14.22 1.46
C LYS A 98 -23.58 14.67 2.81
N THR A 99 -23.58 15.98 3.06
CA THR A 99 -23.89 16.48 4.42
C THR A 99 -25.40 16.34 4.63
N ALA A 100 -25.81 15.27 5.31
CA ALA A 100 -27.15 15.14 5.86
C ALA A 100 -27.04 14.47 7.23
N VAL A 101 -27.86 14.97 8.18
CA VAL A 101 -28.02 14.57 9.59
C VAL A 101 -27.00 15.34 10.47
N ASP A 102 -27.40 16.36 11.23
CA ASP A 102 -28.39 16.29 12.32
C ASP A 102 -29.39 17.46 12.39
N HIS A 103 -30.54 17.09 12.96
CA HIS A 103 -31.80 17.76 13.32
C HIS A 103 -31.74 19.23 13.77
#